data_AF-A0A1J3ILV1-F1
#
_entry.id   AF-A0A1J3ILV1-F1
#
_cell.length_a   1.000
_cell.length_b   1.000
_cell.length_c   1.000
_cell.angle_alpha   90.00
_cell.angle_beta   90.00
_cell.angle_gamma   90.00
#
_symmetry.space_group_name_H-M   'P 1'
#
loop_
_entity.id
_entity.type
_entity.pdbx_description
1 polymer ?
#
loop_
_entity_poly.entity_id
_entity_poly.type
_entity_poly.pdbx_seq_one_letter_code
_entity_poly.pdbx_strand_id
1 'polypeptide(L)'
;NREREPLEVPKITRCIQRLKSSSSSIGAIKVCSELKKANTFLEAGNIKGIKAAVHDIKKEHSELRAKFETYFQLMRQAGPTELAVNSS
;
A
#
# COMPACT_ATOMS: atom_id res chain seq x y z
N ASN A 1 3.14 1.02 35.93
CA ASN A 1 3.88 0.23 34.91
C ASN A 1 2.87 -0.32 33.92
N ARG A 2 2.73 0.24 32.70
CA ARG A 2 1.98 -0.48 31.65
C ARG A 2 2.95 -1.46 31.02
N GLU A 3 2.83 -2.72 31.39
CA GLU A 3 3.42 -3.82 30.61
C GLU A 3 2.87 -3.68 29.19
N ARG A 4 3.73 -3.23 28.26
CA ARG A 4 3.39 -3.23 26.85
C ARG A 4 3.41 -4.67 26.41
N GLU A 5 2.31 -5.15 25.85
CA GLU A 5 2.26 -6.44 25.17
C GLU A 5 3.51 -6.63 24.29
N PRO A 6 4.11 -7.84 24.31
CA PRO A 6 5.28 -8.13 23.50
C PRO A 6 5.01 -7.81 22.03
N LEU A 7 5.93 -7.09 21.38
CA LEU A 7 5.82 -6.83 19.95
C LEU A 7 5.94 -8.16 19.21
N GLU A 8 4.86 -8.62 18.57
CA GLU A 8 4.86 -9.86 17.80
C GLU A 8 5.55 -9.68 16.43
N VAL A 9 6.87 -9.54 16.46
CA VAL A 9 7.73 -9.36 15.28
C VAL A 9 7.38 -10.32 14.13
N PRO A 10 7.18 -11.65 14.34
CA PRO A 10 6.84 -12.56 13.24
C PRO A 10 5.53 -12.21 12.53
N LYS A 11 4.52 -11.74 13.27
CA LYS A 11 3.24 -11.33 12.67
C LYS A 11 3.40 -10.04 11.87
N ILE A 12 4.18 -9.08 12.38
CA ILE A 12 4.46 -7.82 11.68
C ILE A 12 5.25 -8.08 10.39
N THR A 13 6.30 -8.90 10.43
CA THR A 13 7.09 -9.28 9.25
C THR A 13 6.20 -9.88 8.17
N ARG A 14 5.33 -10.83 8.54
CA ARG A 14 4.38 -11.46 7.60
C ARG A 14 3.45 -10.42 6.96
N CYS A 15 2.92 -9.49 7.74
CA CYS A 15 2.07 -8.42 7.23
C CYS A 15 2.80 -7.50 6.24
N ILE A 16 4.04 -7.09 6.55
CA ILE A 16 4.87 -6.27 5.66
C ILE A 16 5.14 -6.99 4.34
N GLN A 17 5.57 -8.25 4.39
CA GLN A 17 5.83 -9.04 3.19
C GLN A 17 4.58 -9.21 2.34
N ARG A 18 3.43 -9.56 2.94
CA ARG A 18 2.17 -9.73 2.22
C ARG A 18 1.73 -8.45 1.51
N LEU A 19 1.78 -7.31 2.23
CA LEU A 19 1.39 -6.03 1.66
C LEU A 19 2.36 -5.58 0.56
N LYS A 20 3.66 -5.87 0.71
CA LYS A 20 4.68 -5.58 -0.32
C LYS A 20 4.40 -6.37 -1.60
N SER A 21 4.15 -7.68 -1.51
CA SER A 21 3.85 -8.51 -2.68
C SER A 21 2.62 -8.01 -3.44
N SER A 22 1.54 -7.69 -2.71
CA SER A 22 0.33 -7.11 -3.31
C SER A 22 0.61 -5.75 -3.96
N SER A 23 1.32 -4.87 -3.26
CA SER A 23 1.67 -3.52 -3.76
C SER A 23 2.56 -3.57 -5.00
N SER A 24 3.53 -4.50 -5.03
CA SER A 24 4.40 -4.72 -6.19
C SER A 24 3.63 -5.16 -7.43
N SER A 25 2.61 -6.03 -7.28
CA SER A 25 1.83 -6.55 -8.41
C SER A 25 1.08 -5.47 -9.21
N ILE A 26 0.77 -4.33 -8.58
CA ILE A 26 0.05 -3.21 -9.19
C ILE A 26 0.93 -1.97 -9.39
N GLY A 27 2.25 -2.07 -9.22
CA GLY A 27 3.16 -0.95 -9.41
C GLY A 27 3.05 0.16 -8.35
N ALA A 28 2.58 -0.14 -7.13
CA ALA A 28 2.46 0.82 -6.03
C ALA A 28 3.82 1.18 -5.41
N ILE A 29 4.70 1.82 -6.18
CA ILE A 29 6.13 1.99 -5.87
C ILE A 29 6.39 2.74 -4.56
N LYS A 30 5.58 3.77 -4.24
CA LYS A 30 5.73 4.55 -3.01
C LYS A 30 5.35 3.73 -1.76
N VAL A 31 4.25 3.00 -1.83
CA VAL A 31 3.85 2.06 -0.75
C VAL A 31 4.93 1.00 -0.54
N CYS A 32 5.48 0.45 -1.63
CA CYS A 32 6.61 -0.49 -1.56
C CYS A 32 7.87 0.10 -0.93
N SER A 33 8.15 1.38 -1.16
CA SER A 33 9.28 2.10 -0.54
C SER A 33 9.11 2.19 0.97
N GLU A 34 7.94 2.61 1.44
CA GLU A 34 7.67 2.73 2.88
C GLU A 34 7.64 1.36 3.58
N LEU A 35 7.17 0.31 2.90
CA LEU A 35 7.24 -1.07 3.41
C LEU A 35 8.68 -1.58 3.56
N LYS A 36 9.58 -1.21 2.65
CA LYS A 36 11.02 -1.52 2.78
C LYS A 36 11.60 -0.81 4.01
N LYS A 37 11.29 0.47 4.21
CA LYS A 37 11.72 1.22 5.41
C LYS A 37 11.15 0.65 6.70
N ALA A 38 9.89 0.23 6.71
CA ALA A 38 9.29 -0.42 7.87
C ALA A 38 10.03 -1.73 8.23
N ASN A 39 10.42 -2.50 7.22
CA ASN A 39 11.19 -3.73 7.42
C ASN A 39 12.58 -3.46 8.00
N THR A 40 13.29 -2.43 7.55
CA THR A 40 14.61 -2.09 8.12
C THR A 40 14.50 -1.62 9.57
N PHE A 41 13.45 -0.86 9.92
CA PHE A 41 13.20 -0.51 11.32
C PHE A 41 12.81 -1.72 12.17
N LEU A 42 12.11 -2.70 11.60
CA LEU A 42 11.75 -3.95 12.27
C LEU A 42 12.99 -4.79 12.58
N GLU A 43 13.87 -4.96 11.59
CA GLU A 43 15.15 -5.67 11.75
C GLU A 43 16.06 -4.99 12.78
N ALA A 44 16.03 -3.66 12.87
CA ALA A 44 16.76 -2.89 13.86
C ALA A 44 16.10 -2.82 15.25
N GLY A 45 14.93 -3.45 15.45
CA GLY A 45 14.17 -3.36 16.71
C GLY A 45 13.66 -1.94 17.04
N ASN A 46 13.64 -1.03 16.06
CA ASN A 46 13.30 0.37 16.25
C ASN A 46 11.78 0.58 16.24
N ILE A 47 11.13 0.40 17.39
CA ILE A 47 9.68 0.54 17.55
C ILE A 47 9.16 1.93 17.15
N LYS A 48 9.91 3.01 17.45
CA LYS A 48 9.51 4.36 17.06
C LYS A 48 9.52 4.52 15.54
N GLY A 49 10.56 4.00 14.88
CA GLY A 49 10.68 3.98 13.42
C GLY A 49 9.59 3.17 12.75
N ILE A 50 9.26 1.98 13.27
CA ILE A 50 8.15 1.15 12.75
C ILE A 50 6.83 1.92 12.83
N LYS A 51 6.54 2.60 13.95
CA LYS A 51 5.30 3.37 14.10
C LYS A 51 5.21 4.53 13.11
N ALA A 52 6.31 5.24 12.88
CA ALA A 52 6.38 6.30 11.88
C ALA A 52 6.18 5.74 10.46
N ALA A 53 6.87 4.65 10.11
CA ALA A 53 6.73 4.02 8.81
C ALA A 53 5.30 3.50 8.56
N VAL A 54 4.61 2.98 9.59
CA VAL A 54 3.19 2.57 9.47
C VAL A 54 2.27 3.75 9.15
N HIS A 55 2.55 4.94 9.72
CA HIS A 55 1.81 6.14 9.36
C HIS A 55 2.02 6.50 7.89
N ASP A 56 3.27 6.47 7.42
CA ASP A 56 3.62 6.82 6.04
C ASP A 56 3.07 5.80 5.02
N ILE A 57 3.09 4.50 5.34
CA ILE A 57 2.43 3.45 4.54
C ILE A 57 0.94 3.76 4.37
N LYS A 58 0.24 4.14 5.45
CA LYS A 58 -1.20 4.46 5.39
C LYS A 58 -1.46 5.70 4.53
N LYS A 59 -0.61 6.71 4.63
CA LYS A 59 -0.69 7.92 3.81
C LYS A 59 -0.55 7.59 2.33
N GLU A 60 0.54 6.93 1.93
CA GLU A 60 0.80 6.59 0.53
C GLU A 60 -0.26 5.64 -0.05
N HIS A 61 -0.75 4.69 0.75
CA HIS A 61 -1.86 3.83 0.34
C HIS A 61 -3.15 4.62 0.11
N SER A 62 -3.46 5.59 0.98
CA SER A 62 -4.67 6.42 0.85
C SER A 62 -4.58 7.34 -0.38
N GLU A 63 -3.41 7.93 -0.64
CA GLU A 63 -3.17 8.73 -1.85
C GLU A 63 -3.33 7.90 -3.13
N LEU A 64 -2.78 6.68 -3.15
CA LEU A 64 -2.94 5.77 -4.29
C LEU A 64 -4.41 5.39 -4.51
N ARG A 65 -5.14 5.08 -3.43
CA ARG A 65 -6.56 4.76 -3.49
C ARG A 65 -7.37 5.93 -4.07
N ALA A 66 -7.10 7.15 -3.62
CA ALA A 66 -7.79 8.34 -4.13
C ALA A 66 -7.55 8.53 -5.64
N LYS A 67 -6.31 8.33 -6.10
CA LYS A 67 -5.97 8.38 -7.54
C LYS A 67 -6.71 7.33 -8.36
N PHE A 68 -6.78 6.09 -7.87
CA PHE A 68 -7.54 5.06 -8.55
C PHE A 68 -9.03 5.36 -8.59
N GLU A 69 -9.61 5.86 -7.50
CA GLU A 69 -11.02 6.26 -7.49
C GLU A 69 -11.30 7.33 -8.55
N THR A 70 -10.49 8.39 -8.59
CA THR A 70 -10.62 9.44 -9.63
C THR A 70 -10.43 8.88 -11.03
N TYR A 71 -9.43 8.04 -11.25
CA TYR A 71 -9.19 7.39 -12.54
C TYR A 71 -10.40 6.56 -13.00
N PHE A 72 -10.96 5.74 -12.11
CA PHE A 72 -12.13 4.93 -12.44
C PHE A 72 -13.40 5.77 -12.61
N GLN A 73 -13.55 6.88 -11.89
CA GLN A 73 -14.65 7.84 -12.11
C GLN A 73 -14.59 8.45 -13.50
N LEU A 74 -13.40 8.91 -13.92
CA LEU A 74 -13.19 9.46 -15.26
C LEU A 74 -13.42 8.41 -16.36
N MET A 75 -12.94 7.19 -16.15
CA MET A 75 -13.16 6.08 -17.08
C MET A 75 -14.66 5.77 -17.27
N ARG A 76 -15.45 5.78 -16.19
CA ARG A 76 -16.91 5.62 -16.28
C ARG A 76 -17.58 6.76 -17.02
N GLN A 77 -17.10 8.00 -16.86
CA GLN A 77 -17.64 9.17 -17.53
C GLN A 77 -17.30 9.23 -19.03
N ALA A 78 -16.14 8.70 -19.43
CA ALA A 78 -15.69 8.73 -20.83
C ALA A 78 -16.53 7.86 -21.78
N GLY A 79 -17.39 6.97 -21.26
CA GLY A 79 -18.20 6.04 -22.06
C GLY A 79 -17.38 4.93 -22.74
N PRO A 80 -18.02 3.97 -23.42
CA PRO A 80 -17.30 2.93 -24.16
C PRO A 80 -16.53 3.54 -25.34
N THR A 81 -15.22 3.34 -25.39
CA THR A 81 -14.37 3.73 -26.54
C THR A 81 -14.53 2.78 -27.73
N GLU A 82 -15.27 1.68 -27.58
CA GLU A 82 -15.58 0.79 -28.70
C GLU A 82 -16.71 1.40 -29.54
N LEU A 83 -16.34 2.11 -30.60
CA LEU A 83 -17.21 2.27 -31.76
C LEU A 83 -17.50 0.86 -32.28
N ALA A 84 -18.72 0.38 -32.06
CA ALA A 84 -19.26 -0.76 -32.78
C ALA A 84 -19.22 -0.42 -34.28
N VAL A 85 -18.19 -0.88 -34.98
CA VAL A 85 -18.18 -0.89 -36.45
C VAL A 85 -19.12 -2.01 -36.86
N ASN A 86 -20.35 -1.63 -37.19
CA ASN A 86 -21.32 -2.54 -37.79
C ASN A 86 -20.77 -2.95 -39.16
N SER A 87 -20.15 -4.13 -39.25
CA SER A 87 -19.81 -4.76 -40.52
C SER A 87 -21.11 -5.17 -41.21
N SER A 88 -21.40 -4.52 -42.34
CA SER A 88 -22.49 -4.87 -43.27
C SER A 88 -22.15 -6.12 -44.07
#